data_AF-A0A3S4GI89-F1
#
_entry.id   AF-A0A3S4GI89-F1
#
_cell.length_a   1.000
_cell.length_b   1.000
_cell.length_c   1.000
_cell.angle_alpha   90.00
_cell.angle_beta   90.00
_cell.angle_gamma   90.00
#
_symmetry.space_group_name_H-M   'P 1'
#
loop_
_entity.id
_entity.type
_entity.pdbx_description
1 polymer ?
#
loop_
_entity_poly.entity_id
_entity_poly.type
_entity_poly.pdbx_seq_one_letter_code
_entity_poly.pdbx_strand_id
1 'polypeptide(L)'
;MGPKIRKSASILPGAPTHLTAVLAKAVMQTLYRQPPKYAYFMGCSDGGREALMEAQRFPQDFDGISAGAGAPAAFFQFQNSFFHGWNVAANQRPDGTAILLKNRLPLIHQAVLAHCPTLSGVQDGILQNPYACQFSESWLPRCPADARDRSTCLTQEEIEVVKKLYRGAYDSHGAQFVAGGLPLGSELRWPVPETPTGHSMSEMMVLPALQSVLLPGEKQKIQSMRDFRLTSRILTPSPNWRRSITRQIPIFMPINSAAASLSSGTVWPMTPSVRPFLSPIIAA
;
A
#
# COMPACT_ATOMS: atom_id res chain seq x y z
N MET A 1 10.75 -0.97 -47.54
CA MET A 1 11.04 -1.70 -46.28
C MET A 1 10.78 -0.77 -45.12
N GLY A 2 9.65 -0.90 -44.42
CA GLY A 2 9.33 -0.06 -43.27
C GLY A 2 10.17 -0.43 -42.03
N PRO A 3 10.54 0.52 -41.16
CA PRO A 3 11.28 0.19 -39.95
C PRO A 3 10.42 -0.70 -39.05
N LYS A 4 10.89 -1.92 -38.78
CA LYS A 4 10.31 -2.77 -37.74
C LYS A 4 10.55 -2.10 -36.39
N ILE A 5 9.50 -1.51 -35.81
CA ILE A 5 9.51 -1.08 -34.41
C ILE A 5 9.66 -2.35 -33.55
N ARG A 6 10.83 -2.54 -32.94
CA ARG A 6 11.04 -3.63 -31.98
C ARG A 6 10.16 -3.35 -30.76
N LYS A 7 9.15 -4.20 -30.52
CA LYS A 7 8.36 -4.26 -29.28
C LYS A 7 9.18 -4.78 -28.10
N SER A 8 10.29 -4.13 -27.78
CA SER A 8 11.12 -4.47 -26.62
C SER A 8 11.73 -3.20 -26.04
N ALA A 9 10.87 -2.23 -25.74
CA ALA A 9 11.22 -1.23 -24.74
C ALA A 9 10.53 -1.67 -23.46
N SER A 10 11.27 -2.31 -22.56
CA SER A 10 10.89 -2.36 -21.16
C SER A 10 10.80 -0.90 -20.71
N ILE A 11 9.59 -0.35 -20.67
CA ILE A 11 9.37 1.01 -20.18
C ILE A 11 9.83 1.00 -18.72
N LEU A 12 10.89 1.76 -18.43
CA LEU A 12 11.38 1.87 -17.06
C LEU A 12 10.27 2.45 -16.17
N PRO A 13 10.13 2.01 -14.91
CA PRO A 13 9.22 2.65 -13.97
C PRO A 13 9.47 4.17 -13.92
N GLY A 14 8.41 4.97 -14.08
CA GLY A 14 8.44 6.43 -14.18
C GLY A 14 8.54 7.00 -15.61
N ALA A 15 9.00 6.21 -16.59
CA ALA A 15 9.21 6.74 -17.95
C ALA A 15 7.96 7.31 -18.65
N PRO A 16 6.72 6.81 -18.44
CA PRO A 16 5.52 7.45 -19.02
C PRO A 16 5.25 8.84 -18.46
N THR A 17 5.43 9.02 -17.15
CA THR A 17 5.23 10.30 -16.47
C THR A 17 6.27 11.32 -16.95
N HIS A 18 7.54 10.91 -17.02
CA HIS A 18 8.61 11.72 -17.60
C HIS A 18 8.33 12.17 -19.04
N LEU A 19 7.98 11.23 -19.92
CA LEU A 19 7.68 11.56 -21.32
C LEU A 19 6.49 12.52 -21.44
N THR A 20 5.49 12.37 -20.58
CA THR A 20 4.35 13.28 -20.51
C THR A 20 4.80 14.68 -20.06
N ALA A 21 5.68 14.78 -19.06
CA ALA A 21 6.23 16.06 -18.60
C ALA A 21 7.03 16.77 -19.70
N VAL A 22 7.91 16.05 -20.39
CA VAL A 22 8.71 16.57 -21.51
C VAL A 22 7.80 17.08 -22.63
N LEU A 23 6.82 16.27 -23.05
CA LEU A 23 5.89 16.65 -24.11
C LEU A 23 5.04 17.86 -23.71
N ALA A 24 4.50 17.87 -22.49
CA ALA A 24 3.70 18.99 -22.00
C ALA A 24 4.50 20.30 -22.00
N LYS A 25 5.75 20.30 -21.52
CA LYS A 25 6.63 21.47 -21.57
C LYS A 25 6.86 21.97 -23.00
N ALA A 26 7.08 21.07 -23.96
CA ALA A 26 7.25 21.43 -25.38
C ALA A 26 5.97 22.03 -26.00
N VAL A 27 4.80 21.46 -25.68
CA VAL A 27 3.50 22.00 -26.12
C VAL A 27 3.26 23.38 -25.53
N MET A 28 3.53 23.58 -24.24
CA MET A 28 3.38 24.89 -23.57
C MET A 28 4.28 25.95 -24.21
N GLN A 29 5.55 25.62 -24.48
CA GLN A 29 6.48 26.51 -25.19
C GLN A 29 5.96 26.92 -26.58
N THR A 30 5.35 25.98 -27.30
CA THR A 30 4.85 26.23 -28.66
C THR A 30 3.58 27.07 -28.64
N LEU A 31 2.63 26.72 -27.78
CA LEU A 31 1.30 27.32 -27.72
C LEU A 31 1.34 28.71 -27.07
N TYR A 32 2.07 28.86 -25.96
CA TYR A 32 2.13 30.10 -25.19
C TYR A 32 3.37 30.94 -25.49
N ARG A 33 4.25 30.48 -26.41
CA ARG A 33 5.52 31.15 -26.79
C ARG A 33 6.49 31.37 -25.63
N GLN A 34 6.30 30.69 -24.51
CA GLN A 34 7.15 30.78 -23.33
C GLN A 34 7.16 29.44 -22.56
N PRO A 35 8.27 29.10 -21.89
CA PRO A 35 8.32 27.88 -21.10
C PRO A 35 7.51 28.06 -19.81
N PRO A 36 7.02 26.97 -19.19
CA PRO A 36 6.42 27.07 -17.87
C PRO A 36 7.46 27.61 -16.87
N LYS A 37 7.06 28.60 -16.07
CA LYS A 37 7.93 29.15 -15.02
C LYS A 37 8.16 28.15 -13.88
N TYR A 38 7.17 27.31 -13.62
CA TYR A 38 7.21 26.20 -12.66
C TYR A 38 6.38 25.02 -13.18
N ALA A 39 6.77 23.80 -12.82
CA ALA A 39 6.04 22.57 -13.08
C ALA A 39 5.83 21.80 -11.77
N TYR A 40 4.62 21.30 -11.54
CA TYR A 40 4.27 20.57 -10.32
C TYR A 40 3.67 19.21 -10.66
N PHE A 41 4.00 18.20 -9.86
CA PHE A 41 3.36 16.88 -9.92
C PHE A 41 2.64 16.59 -8.61
N MET A 42 1.39 16.13 -8.71
CA MET A 42 0.61 15.66 -7.58
C MET A 42 0.00 14.32 -7.94
N GLY A 43 0.24 13.31 -7.11
CA GLY A 43 -0.31 11.98 -7.30
C GLY A 43 -0.74 11.36 -5.99
N CYS A 44 -1.74 10.48 -6.02
CA CYS A 44 -2.24 9.73 -4.86
C CYS A 44 -2.17 8.22 -5.15
N SER A 45 -1.89 7.39 -4.14
CA SER A 45 -1.78 5.92 -4.29
C SER A 45 -0.68 5.53 -5.29
N ASP A 46 -1.02 4.94 -6.44
CA ASP A 46 -0.05 4.66 -7.51
C ASP A 46 0.56 5.95 -8.08
N GLY A 47 -0.21 7.04 -8.14
CA GLY A 47 0.32 8.36 -8.47
C GLY A 47 1.33 8.86 -7.43
N GLY A 48 1.21 8.45 -6.17
CA GLY A 48 2.22 8.73 -5.14
C GLY A 48 3.52 7.96 -5.40
N ARG A 49 3.42 6.72 -5.90
CA ARG A 49 4.60 5.97 -6.39
C ARG A 49 5.24 6.66 -7.59
N GLU A 50 4.45 7.12 -8.56
CA GLU A 50 4.94 7.85 -9.73
C GLU A 50 5.63 9.16 -9.32
N ALA A 51 5.04 9.92 -8.40
CA ALA A 51 5.64 11.10 -7.80
C ALA A 51 7.04 10.81 -7.22
N LEU A 52 7.17 9.72 -6.45
CA LEU A 52 8.46 9.30 -5.92
C LEU A 52 9.44 8.83 -7.01
N MET A 53 8.96 8.15 -8.06
CA MET A 53 9.80 7.74 -9.19
C MET A 53 10.32 8.95 -9.97
N GLU A 54 9.49 9.96 -10.20
CA GLU A 54 9.89 11.24 -10.81
C GLU A 54 10.96 11.94 -9.97
N ALA A 55 10.72 12.08 -8.67
CA ALA A 55 11.71 12.67 -7.76
C ALA A 55 13.06 11.93 -7.77
N GLN A 56 13.04 10.60 -7.84
CA GLN A 56 14.25 9.77 -7.77
C GLN A 56 14.99 9.64 -9.11
N ARG A 57 14.28 9.66 -10.24
CA ARG A 57 14.84 9.31 -11.56
C ARG A 57 14.88 10.47 -12.54
N PHE A 58 13.95 11.41 -12.41
CA PHE A 58 13.78 12.55 -13.30
C PHE A 58 13.64 13.84 -12.46
N PRO A 59 14.62 14.19 -11.62
CA PRO A 59 14.50 15.29 -10.66
C PRO A 59 14.34 16.68 -11.30
N GLN A 60 14.52 16.80 -12.63
CA GLN A 60 14.37 18.05 -13.38
C GLN A 60 12.97 18.21 -14.01
N ASP A 61 12.10 17.22 -13.86
CA ASP A 61 10.79 17.24 -14.50
C ASP A 61 9.82 18.18 -13.78
N PHE A 62 9.94 18.31 -12.46
CA PHE A 62 9.04 19.11 -11.64
C PHE A 62 9.81 19.90 -10.58
N ASP A 63 9.40 21.16 -10.38
CA ASP A 63 9.88 22.06 -9.33
C ASP A 63 9.21 21.77 -7.97
N GLY A 64 8.12 21.01 -7.95
CA GLY A 64 7.49 20.57 -6.71
C GLY A 64 6.68 19.30 -6.88
N ILE A 65 6.78 18.39 -5.91
CA ILE A 65 6.15 17.08 -5.95
C ILE A 65 5.34 16.85 -4.67
N SER A 66 4.05 16.58 -4.85
CA SER A 66 3.15 16.12 -3.80
C SER A 66 2.88 14.63 -4.01
N ALA A 67 3.56 13.79 -3.22
CA ALA A 67 3.34 12.36 -3.19
C ALA A 67 2.26 12.06 -2.14
N GLY A 68 1.01 12.21 -2.56
CA GLY A 68 -0.18 11.94 -1.75
C GLY A 68 -0.45 10.45 -1.54
N ALA A 69 -1.24 10.19 -0.49
CA ALA A 69 -1.46 8.93 0.23
C ALA A 69 -0.55 8.77 1.45
N GLY A 70 -1.14 8.46 2.62
CA GLY A 70 -0.41 8.11 3.84
C GLY A 70 0.49 6.88 3.69
N ALA A 71 0.40 6.18 2.56
CA ALA A 71 1.38 5.22 2.07
C ALA A 71 1.47 5.38 0.54
N PRO A 72 2.45 6.11 0.00
CA PRO A 72 2.81 5.98 -1.40
C PRO A 72 3.08 4.50 -1.67
N ALA A 73 2.63 3.95 -2.79
CA ALA A 73 2.87 2.53 -3.13
C ALA A 73 4.35 2.29 -3.54
N ALA A 74 5.29 2.83 -2.76
CA ALA A 74 6.72 2.83 -3.00
C ALA A 74 7.26 1.40 -3.11
N PHE A 75 6.74 0.47 -2.30
CA PHE A 75 7.07 -0.96 -2.35
C PHE A 75 6.05 -1.76 -3.17
N PHE A 76 5.63 -1.24 -4.33
CA PHE A 76 4.53 -1.76 -5.16
C PHE A 76 4.51 -3.28 -5.34
N GLN A 77 5.66 -3.88 -5.67
CA GLN A 77 5.74 -5.32 -5.92
C GLN A 77 5.50 -6.13 -4.65
N PHE A 78 6.07 -5.65 -3.55
CA PHE A 78 5.89 -6.30 -2.25
C PHE A 78 4.46 -6.13 -1.74
N GLN A 79 3.89 -4.93 -1.88
CA GLN A 79 2.51 -4.61 -1.49
C GLN A 79 1.50 -5.44 -2.29
N ASN A 80 1.60 -5.43 -3.62
CA ASN A 80 0.63 -6.11 -4.48
C ASN A 80 0.75 -7.62 -4.43
N SER A 81 1.93 -8.19 -4.21
CA SER A 81 2.08 -9.64 -4.07
C SER A 81 1.87 -10.13 -2.64
N PHE A 82 2.72 -9.73 -1.70
CA PHE A 82 2.79 -10.36 -0.39
C PHE A 82 1.77 -9.81 0.60
N PHE A 83 1.64 -8.49 0.69
CA PHE A 83 0.70 -7.87 1.63
C PHE A 83 -0.74 -8.23 1.28
N HIS A 84 -1.14 -8.03 0.03
CA HIS A 84 -2.47 -8.42 -0.43
C HIS A 84 -2.67 -9.94 -0.43
N GLY A 85 -1.66 -10.72 -0.80
CA GLY A 85 -1.72 -12.19 -0.72
C GLY A 85 -1.94 -12.70 0.70
N TRP A 86 -1.26 -12.12 1.69
CA TRP A 86 -1.46 -12.45 3.10
C TRP A 86 -2.87 -12.14 3.55
N ASN A 87 -3.40 -10.95 3.24
CA ASN A 87 -4.75 -10.55 3.64
C ASN A 87 -5.83 -11.51 3.10
N VAL A 88 -5.63 -12.05 1.90
CA VAL A 88 -6.53 -13.08 1.34
C VAL A 88 -6.33 -14.41 2.05
N ALA A 89 -5.09 -14.92 2.12
CA ALA A 89 -4.80 -16.24 2.68
C ALA A 89 -5.15 -16.33 4.19
N ALA A 90 -4.94 -15.25 4.94
CA ALA A 90 -5.26 -15.19 6.36
C ALA A 90 -6.77 -15.25 6.65
N ASN A 91 -7.60 -14.88 5.66
CA ASN A 91 -9.06 -14.80 5.77
C ASN A 91 -9.81 -15.89 4.99
N GLN A 92 -9.13 -16.94 4.52
CA GLN A 92 -9.75 -18.01 3.74
C GLN A 92 -9.76 -19.35 4.51
N ARG A 93 -10.89 -20.05 4.43
CA ARG A 93 -11.03 -21.45 4.83
C ARG A 93 -10.41 -22.39 3.79
N PRO A 94 -10.22 -23.68 4.10
CA PRO A 94 -9.74 -24.68 3.13
C PRO A 94 -10.66 -24.85 1.90
N ASP A 95 -11.97 -24.65 2.05
CA ASP A 95 -12.93 -24.63 0.94
C ASP A 95 -12.87 -23.33 0.10
N GLY A 96 -12.06 -22.37 0.58
CA GLY A 96 -11.81 -21.04 0.03
C GLY A 96 -12.94 -20.04 0.25
N THR A 97 -13.89 -20.33 1.13
CA THR A 97 -14.81 -19.30 1.64
C THR A 97 -14.09 -18.35 2.58
N ALA A 98 -14.50 -17.08 2.57
CA ALA A 98 -14.02 -16.08 3.49
C ALA A 98 -14.59 -16.29 4.90
N ILE A 99 -13.77 -16.01 5.91
CA ILE A 99 -14.13 -16.16 7.32
C ILE A 99 -14.73 -14.85 7.85
N LEU A 100 -13.96 -13.76 7.76
CA LEU A 100 -14.32 -12.41 8.18
C LEU A 100 -14.89 -11.64 6.99
N LEU A 101 -16.07 -11.05 7.18
CA LEU A 101 -16.80 -10.29 6.17
C LEU A 101 -16.95 -8.82 6.60
N LYS A 102 -17.27 -7.95 5.64
CA LYS A 102 -17.38 -6.50 5.88
C LYS A 102 -18.40 -6.11 6.94
N ASN A 103 -19.52 -6.83 7.05
CA ASN A 103 -20.53 -6.56 8.07
C ASN A 103 -20.03 -6.76 9.52
N ARG A 104 -18.89 -7.41 9.71
CA ARG A 104 -18.25 -7.61 11.02
C ARG A 104 -17.32 -6.46 11.43
N LEU A 105 -16.82 -5.69 10.47
CA LEU A 105 -15.82 -4.65 10.69
C LEU A 105 -16.27 -3.55 11.67
N PRO A 106 -17.55 -3.12 11.70
CA PRO A 106 -18.02 -2.15 12.69
C PRO A 106 -17.84 -2.61 14.15
N LEU A 107 -18.05 -3.89 14.44
CA LEU A 107 -17.87 -4.43 15.81
C LEU A 107 -16.41 -4.33 16.25
N ILE A 108 -15.48 -4.66 15.35
CA ILE A 108 -14.04 -4.59 15.60
C ILE A 108 -13.63 -3.13 15.79
N HIS A 109 -14.08 -2.25 14.90
CA HIS A 109 -13.76 -0.82 14.94
C HIS A 109 -14.21 -0.17 16.25
N GLN A 110 -15.46 -0.43 16.67
CA GLN A 110 -16.00 0.09 17.93
C GLN A 110 -15.22 -0.42 19.14
N ALA A 111 -14.89 -1.72 19.16
CA ALA A 111 -14.07 -2.29 20.24
C ALA A 111 -12.69 -1.64 20.34
N VAL A 112 -12.05 -1.35 19.20
CA VAL A 112 -10.75 -0.67 19.14
C VAL A 112 -10.86 0.78 19.65
N LEU A 113 -11.86 1.55 19.19
CA LEU A 113 -12.07 2.92 19.63
C LEU A 113 -12.39 3.02 21.14
N ALA A 114 -13.02 2.01 21.72
CA ALA A 114 -13.33 1.97 23.15
C ALA A 114 -12.10 1.75 24.04
N HIS A 115 -11.03 1.12 23.51
CA HIS A 115 -9.86 0.73 24.30
C HIS A 115 -8.59 1.53 23.96
N CYS A 116 -8.52 2.10 22.76
CA CYS A 116 -7.37 2.91 22.36
C CYS A 116 -7.55 4.38 22.80
N PRO A 117 -6.53 4.99 23.45
CA PRO A 117 -6.62 6.38 23.88
C PRO A 117 -6.63 7.34 22.70
N THR A 118 -7.38 8.44 22.84
CA THR A 118 -7.29 9.60 21.95
C THR A 118 -6.31 10.62 22.53
N LEU A 119 -5.47 11.24 21.68
CA LEU A 119 -4.49 12.24 22.13
C LEU A 119 -5.15 13.55 22.56
N SER A 120 -6.37 13.82 22.08
CA SER A 120 -7.14 15.02 22.41
C SER A 120 -7.90 14.90 23.74
N GLY A 121 -8.00 13.70 24.32
CA GLY A 121 -8.90 13.42 25.44
C GLY A 121 -10.39 13.49 25.06
N VAL A 122 -10.71 13.71 23.78
CA VAL A 122 -12.07 13.72 23.24
C VAL A 122 -12.35 12.37 22.59
N GLN A 123 -13.49 11.77 22.92
CA GLN A 123 -13.99 10.57 22.24
C GLN A 123 -14.73 10.98 20.96
N ASP A 124 -13.99 11.48 19.97
CA ASP A 124 -14.50 11.88 18.64
C ASP A 124 -14.47 10.73 17.62
N GLY A 125 -14.02 9.54 18.03
CA GLY A 125 -13.85 8.38 17.15
C GLY A 125 -12.59 8.43 16.30
N ILE A 126 -11.65 9.34 16.59
CA ILE A 126 -10.40 9.50 15.83
C ILE A 126 -9.22 8.98 16.66
N LEU A 127 -8.50 7.98 16.14
CA LEU A 127 -7.22 7.57 16.70
C LEU A 127 -6.10 8.42 16.09
N GLN A 128 -5.61 9.41 16.82
CA GLN A 128 -4.54 10.30 16.34
C GLN A 128 -3.18 9.59 16.25
N ASN A 129 -2.92 8.61 17.12
CA ASN A 129 -1.74 7.75 17.04
C ASN A 129 -2.11 6.27 17.24
N PRO A 130 -2.50 5.56 16.16
CA PRO A 130 -2.90 4.16 16.26
C PRO A 130 -1.76 3.22 16.68
N TYR A 131 -0.49 3.61 16.50
CA TYR A 131 0.68 2.79 16.86
C TYR A 131 1.02 2.84 18.36
N ALA A 132 0.49 3.81 19.10
CA ALA A 132 0.62 3.83 20.56
C ALA A 132 -0.31 2.83 21.24
N CYS A 133 -1.27 2.26 20.50
CA CYS A 133 -2.23 1.30 21.02
C CYS A 133 -1.80 -0.13 20.68
N GLN A 134 -1.93 -1.05 21.64
CA GLN A 134 -1.66 -2.48 21.44
C GLN A 134 -2.96 -3.26 21.50
N PHE A 135 -3.33 -3.88 20.39
CA PHE A 135 -4.55 -4.68 20.29
C PHE A 135 -4.56 -5.84 21.31
N SER A 136 -5.69 -6.01 21.99
CA SER A 136 -6.00 -7.22 22.76
C SER A 136 -7.25 -7.90 22.23
N GLU A 137 -7.20 -9.23 22.07
CA GLU A 137 -8.37 -10.02 21.69
C GLU A 137 -9.50 -9.99 22.73
N SER A 138 -9.20 -9.59 23.97
CA SER A 138 -10.19 -9.45 25.04
C SER A 138 -11.16 -8.30 24.81
N TRP A 139 -10.85 -7.38 23.90
CA TRP A 139 -11.71 -6.25 23.56
C TRP A 139 -12.88 -6.67 22.67
N LEU A 140 -12.76 -7.80 21.97
CA LEU A 140 -13.74 -8.23 21.00
C LEU A 140 -14.87 -9.03 21.67
N PRO A 141 -16.14 -8.70 21.39
CA PRO A 141 -17.27 -9.46 21.90
C PRO A 141 -17.25 -10.86 21.29
N ARG A 142 -17.23 -11.90 22.13
CA ARG A 142 -17.22 -13.30 21.70
C ARG A 142 -18.62 -13.86 21.64
N CYS A 143 -18.93 -14.58 20.57
CA CYS A 143 -20.22 -15.26 20.47
C CYS A 143 -20.30 -16.43 21.45
N PRO A 144 -21.41 -16.58 22.21
CA PRO A 144 -21.72 -17.83 22.90
C PRO A 144 -21.74 -19.02 21.93
N ALA A 145 -21.39 -20.21 22.42
CA ALA A 145 -21.29 -21.41 21.59
C ALA A 145 -22.63 -21.78 20.90
N ASP A 146 -23.74 -21.50 21.56
CA ASP A 146 -25.12 -21.77 21.16
C ASP A 146 -25.84 -20.55 20.56
N ALA A 147 -25.12 -19.44 20.33
CA ALA A 147 -25.70 -18.21 19.81
C ALA A 147 -26.31 -18.42 18.41
N ARG A 148 -27.64 -18.27 18.34
CA ARG A 148 -28.41 -18.29 17.07
C ARG A 148 -28.25 -17.00 16.29
N ASP A 149 -28.23 -15.87 16.99
CA ASP A 149 -27.86 -14.59 16.43
C ASP A 149 -26.39 -14.29 16.76
N ARG A 150 -25.62 -13.95 15.73
CA ARG A 150 -24.20 -13.60 15.81
C ARG A 150 -23.96 -12.18 15.32
N SER A 151 -24.99 -11.34 15.21
CA SER A 151 -24.91 -9.98 14.67
C SER A 151 -24.05 -9.03 15.51
N THR A 152 -23.93 -9.28 16.82
CA THR A 152 -23.26 -8.40 17.80
C THR A 152 -21.96 -8.95 18.37
N CYS A 153 -21.50 -10.11 17.87
CA CYS A 153 -20.33 -10.81 18.39
C CYS A 153 -19.52 -11.43 17.27
N LEU A 154 -18.29 -11.85 17.60
CA LEU A 154 -17.38 -12.55 16.70
C LEU A 154 -17.16 -13.98 17.17
N THR A 155 -17.13 -14.89 16.22
CA THR A 155 -16.70 -16.27 16.43
C THR A 155 -15.19 -16.33 16.68
N GLN A 156 -14.71 -17.42 17.28
CA GLN A 156 -13.27 -17.63 17.47
C GLN A 156 -12.52 -17.59 16.14
N GLU A 157 -13.10 -18.14 15.08
CA GLU A 157 -12.50 -18.15 13.74
C GLU A 157 -12.31 -16.72 13.20
N GLU A 158 -13.33 -15.86 13.32
CA GLU A 158 -13.25 -14.44 12.94
C GLU A 158 -12.19 -13.70 13.77
N ILE A 159 -12.12 -13.93 15.09
CA ILE A 159 -11.12 -13.30 15.98
C ILE A 159 -9.69 -13.69 15.57
N GLU A 160 -9.45 -14.94 15.21
CA GLU A 160 -8.13 -15.37 14.72
C GLU A 160 -7.74 -14.70 13.40
N VAL A 161 -8.70 -14.44 12.51
CA VAL A 161 -8.42 -13.63 11.31
C VAL A 161 -8.05 -12.21 11.68
N VAL A 162 -8.81 -11.57 12.57
CA VAL A 162 -8.53 -10.20 13.04
C VAL A 162 -7.10 -10.08 13.57
N LYS A 163 -6.67 -11.03 14.40
CA LYS A 163 -5.29 -11.10 14.91
C LYS A 163 -4.25 -11.23 13.80
N LYS A 164 -4.48 -12.10 12.81
CA LYS A 164 -3.56 -12.27 11.66
C LYS A 164 -3.47 -11.01 10.79
N LEU A 165 -4.59 -10.31 10.61
CA LEU A 165 -4.65 -9.08 9.82
C LEU A 165 -3.93 -7.91 10.51
N TYR A 166 -4.12 -7.72 11.83
CA TYR A 166 -3.36 -6.72 12.60
C TYR A 166 -1.86 -7.01 12.67
N ARG A 167 -1.49 -8.29 12.82
CA ARG A 167 -0.08 -8.68 12.95
C ARG A 167 0.68 -8.61 11.62
N GLY A 168 0.01 -8.88 10.51
CA GLY A 168 0.65 -9.02 9.20
C GLY A 168 1.35 -10.38 9.03
N ALA A 169 1.95 -10.60 7.86
CA ALA A 169 2.61 -11.85 7.50
C ALA A 169 3.93 -12.05 8.26
N TYR A 170 4.12 -13.23 8.84
CA TYR A 170 5.35 -13.66 9.52
C TYR A 170 5.65 -15.14 9.24
N ASP A 171 6.91 -15.56 9.42
CA ASP A 171 7.29 -16.97 9.32
C ASP A 171 7.17 -17.74 10.65
N SER A 172 7.46 -19.04 10.61
CA SER A 172 7.46 -19.90 11.79
C SER A 172 8.47 -19.49 12.88
N HIS A 173 9.42 -18.62 12.56
CA HIS A 173 10.43 -18.09 13.48
C HIS A 173 10.11 -16.66 13.94
N GLY A 174 8.97 -16.10 13.54
CA GLY A 174 8.52 -14.77 13.92
C GLY A 174 9.08 -13.62 13.07
N ALA A 175 9.84 -13.91 12.01
CA ALA A 175 10.35 -12.88 11.11
C ALA A 175 9.18 -12.28 10.30
N GLN A 176 9.00 -10.96 10.40
CA GLN A 176 7.99 -10.25 9.63
C GLN A 176 8.40 -10.18 8.16
N PHE A 177 7.45 -10.49 7.29
CA PHE A 177 7.66 -10.34 5.85
C PHE A 177 7.16 -9.00 5.35
N VAL A 178 6.10 -8.48 5.95
CA VAL A 178 5.52 -7.16 5.66
C VAL A 178 5.97 -6.16 6.73
N ALA A 179 6.04 -4.87 6.38
CA ALA A 179 6.37 -3.80 7.34
C ALA A 179 5.38 -3.70 8.53
N GLY A 180 4.17 -4.23 8.35
CA GLY A 180 3.15 -4.34 9.40
C GLY A 180 1.85 -4.91 8.85
N GLY A 181 0.93 -5.25 9.76
CA GLY A 181 -0.45 -5.56 9.40
C GLY A 181 -1.29 -4.30 9.16
N LEU A 182 -2.60 -4.49 9.08
CA LEU A 182 -3.54 -3.37 8.95
C LEU A 182 -3.53 -2.54 10.24
N PRO A 183 -3.44 -1.20 10.18
CA PRO A 183 -3.34 -0.38 11.39
C PRO A 183 -4.66 -0.34 12.16
N LEU A 184 -4.58 -0.18 13.49
CA LEU A 184 -5.75 0.04 14.34
C LEU A 184 -6.51 1.31 13.91
N GLY A 185 -7.84 1.25 13.93
CA GLY A 185 -8.74 2.31 13.46
C GLY A 185 -9.03 2.26 11.95
N SER A 186 -8.38 1.37 11.19
CA SER A 186 -8.61 1.24 9.74
C SER A 186 -9.65 0.19 9.36
N GLU A 187 -10.29 -0.45 10.35
CA GLU A 187 -11.10 -1.65 10.21
C GLU A 187 -12.20 -1.49 9.16
N LEU A 188 -12.86 -0.34 9.14
CA LEU A 188 -13.95 -0.04 8.20
C LEU A 188 -13.51 -0.04 6.73
N ARG A 189 -12.20 0.02 6.46
CA ARG A 189 -11.61 -0.03 5.11
C ARG A 189 -10.82 -1.29 4.86
N TRP A 190 -10.91 -2.29 5.73
CA TRP A 190 -10.21 -3.55 5.53
C TRP A 190 -10.65 -4.24 4.23
N PRO A 191 -9.69 -4.78 3.46
CA PRO A 191 -9.96 -5.38 2.16
C PRO A 191 -10.48 -6.81 2.32
N VAL A 192 -11.63 -6.98 2.98
CA VAL A 192 -12.36 -8.25 3.14
C VAL A 192 -13.63 -8.24 2.26
N PRO A 193 -14.16 -9.41 1.86
CA PRO A 193 -15.31 -9.47 0.97
C PRO A 193 -16.65 -9.19 1.68
N GLU A 194 -17.69 -8.92 0.90
CA GLU A 194 -19.08 -8.75 1.39
C GLU A 194 -19.73 -10.10 1.74
N THR A 195 -19.38 -11.16 1.01
CA THR A 195 -19.98 -12.50 1.12
C THR A 195 -18.90 -13.57 1.25
N PRO A 196 -19.22 -14.77 1.79
CA PRO A 196 -18.24 -15.86 1.93
C PRO A 196 -17.58 -16.29 0.62
N THR A 197 -18.26 -16.16 -0.52
CA THR A 197 -17.74 -16.55 -1.85
C THR A 197 -17.35 -15.34 -2.70
N GLY A 198 -17.41 -14.13 -2.14
CA GLY A 198 -17.11 -12.89 -2.85
C GLY A 198 -15.61 -12.60 -2.95
N HIS A 199 -15.27 -11.70 -3.89
CA HIS A 199 -13.91 -11.24 -4.07
C HIS A 199 -13.58 -10.05 -3.18
N SER A 200 -12.34 -10.00 -2.70
CA SER A 200 -11.85 -8.87 -1.90
C SER A 200 -10.98 -7.92 -2.75
N MET A 201 -10.82 -6.68 -2.30
CA MET A 201 -9.88 -5.75 -2.95
C MET A 201 -8.45 -6.30 -2.95
N SER A 202 -8.05 -7.01 -1.89
CA SER A 202 -6.75 -7.68 -1.87
C SER A 202 -6.62 -8.75 -2.93
N GLU A 203 -7.67 -9.54 -3.17
CA GLU A 203 -7.66 -10.55 -4.24
C GLU A 203 -7.51 -9.91 -5.62
N MET A 204 -8.20 -8.80 -5.87
CA MET A 204 -8.06 -8.05 -7.13
C MET A 204 -6.64 -7.50 -7.35
N MET A 205 -5.94 -7.12 -6.28
CA MET A 205 -4.57 -6.60 -6.38
C MET A 205 -3.53 -7.72 -6.55
N VAL A 206 -3.71 -8.85 -5.86
CA VAL A 206 -2.71 -9.91 -5.82
C VAL A 206 -2.69 -10.79 -7.06
N LEU A 207 -3.85 -11.16 -7.62
CA LEU A 207 -3.88 -12.09 -8.76
C LEU A 207 -3.10 -11.57 -9.98
N PRO A 208 -3.27 -10.30 -10.42
CA PRO A 208 -2.46 -9.74 -11.51
C PRO A 208 -0.98 -9.63 -11.15
N ALA A 209 -0.66 -9.32 -9.89
CA ALA A 209 0.71 -9.21 -9.42
C ALA A 209 1.43 -10.55 -9.45
N LEU A 210 0.79 -11.64 -8.99
CA LEU A 210 1.35 -12.98 -9.07
C LEU A 210 1.62 -13.38 -10.52
N GLN A 211 0.65 -13.14 -11.40
CA GLN A 211 0.74 -13.49 -12.83
C GLN A 211 1.82 -12.70 -13.58
N SER A 212 1.97 -11.41 -13.26
CA SER A 212 2.76 -10.47 -14.07
C SER A 212 4.15 -10.16 -13.49
N VAL A 213 4.34 -10.37 -12.18
CA VAL A 213 5.54 -9.93 -11.45
C VAL A 213 6.34 -11.14 -10.95
N LEU A 214 5.66 -12.08 -10.29
CA LEU A 214 6.35 -13.21 -9.65
C LEU A 214 6.54 -14.39 -10.59
N LEU A 215 5.61 -14.64 -11.52
CA LEU A 215 5.69 -15.72 -12.50
C LEU A 215 5.73 -15.21 -13.96
N PRO A 216 6.65 -14.30 -14.33
CA PRO A 216 6.74 -13.83 -15.70
C PRO A 216 7.12 -15.00 -16.63
N GLY A 217 6.16 -15.46 -17.43
CA GLY A 217 6.38 -16.50 -18.44
C GLY A 217 5.74 -17.86 -18.16
N GLU A 218 5.06 -18.06 -17.03
CA GLU A 218 4.29 -19.29 -16.82
C GLU A 218 2.93 -19.23 -17.52
N LYS A 219 2.59 -20.30 -18.26
CA LYS A 219 1.32 -20.45 -18.99
C LYS A 219 0.13 -20.74 -18.08
N GLN A 220 0.35 -20.89 -16.77
CA GLN A 220 -0.70 -21.18 -15.81
C GLN A 220 -1.41 -19.88 -15.44
N LYS A 221 -2.72 -19.83 -15.72
CA LYS A 221 -3.59 -18.73 -15.27
C LYS A 221 -3.83 -18.92 -13.78
N ILE A 222 -3.29 -18.03 -12.96
CA ILE A 222 -3.64 -17.98 -11.54
C ILE A 222 -5.04 -17.35 -11.45
N GLN A 223 -6.03 -18.13 -11.02
CA GLN A 223 -7.41 -17.67 -10.87
C GLN A 223 -7.77 -17.48 -9.40
N SER A 224 -7.03 -18.12 -8.49
CA SER A 224 -7.22 -17.99 -7.06
C SER A 224 -5.90 -17.99 -6.32
N MET A 225 -5.88 -17.38 -5.13
CA MET A 225 -4.77 -17.52 -4.18
C MET A 225 -4.52 -18.97 -3.76
N ARG A 226 -5.49 -19.87 -3.96
CA ARG A 226 -5.31 -21.32 -3.72
C ARG A 226 -4.28 -21.96 -4.66
N ASP A 227 -4.13 -21.41 -5.85
CA ASP A 227 -3.16 -21.88 -6.85
C ASP A 227 -1.73 -21.51 -6.46
N PHE A 228 -1.55 -20.65 -5.45
CA PHE A 228 -0.26 -20.08 -5.06
C PHE A 228 -0.02 -20.15 -3.54
N ARG A 229 0.95 -20.97 -3.13
CA ARG A 229 1.35 -21.05 -1.72
C ARG A 229 2.38 -19.98 -1.39
N LEU A 230 2.04 -19.08 -0.47
CA LEU A 230 2.99 -18.15 0.14
C LEU A 230 4.02 -18.94 0.96
N THR A 231 5.27 -18.99 0.50
CA THR A 231 6.39 -19.66 1.16
C THR A 231 7.57 -18.71 1.26
N SER A 232 8.46 -18.95 2.23
CA SER A 232 9.70 -18.19 2.41
C SER A 232 10.61 -18.22 1.17
N ARG A 233 10.49 -19.24 0.31
CA ARG A 233 11.25 -19.35 -0.95
C ARG A 233 10.85 -18.33 -2.01
N ILE A 234 9.63 -17.79 -1.97
CA ILE A 234 9.20 -16.73 -2.90
C ILE A 234 9.83 -15.38 -2.50
N LEU A 235 10.24 -15.23 -1.24
CA LEU A 235 10.94 -14.05 -0.72
C LEU A 235 12.45 -14.09 -0.98
N THR A 236 13.00 -15.25 -1.37
CA THR A 236 14.34 -15.28 -1.96
C THR A 236 14.27 -14.63 -3.34
N PRO A 237 14.87 -13.43 -3.51
CA PRO A 237 14.78 -12.69 -4.76
C PRO A 237 15.27 -13.55 -5.92
N SER A 238 14.47 -13.69 -6.98
CA SER A 238 15.07 -14.00 -8.28
C SER A 238 16.06 -12.86 -8.63
N PRO A 239 17.10 -13.11 -9.45
CA PRO A 239 18.03 -12.05 -9.88
C PRO A 239 17.30 -10.82 -10.49
N ASN A 240 16.14 -11.04 -11.11
CA ASN A 240 15.27 -9.99 -11.64
C ASN A 240 14.55 -9.18 -10.54
N TRP A 241 14.16 -9.82 -9.43
CA TRP A 241 13.60 -9.16 -8.24
C TRP A 241 14.63 -8.26 -7.55
N ARG A 242 15.89 -8.72 -7.45
CA ARG A 242 16.99 -7.88 -6.90
C ARG A 242 17.20 -6.61 -7.71
N ARG A 243 17.13 -6.67 -9.03
CA ARG A 243 17.29 -5.48 -9.92
C ARG A 243 16.14 -4.47 -9.80
N SER A 244 14.94 -4.92 -9.45
CA SER A 244 13.78 -4.04 -9.21
C SER A 244 13.91 -3.31 -7.87
N ILE A 245 14.33 -4.02 -6.81
CA ILE A 245 14.50 -3.46 -5.46
C ILE A 245 15.78 -2.63 -5.33
N THR A 246 16.91 -3.04 -5.91
CA THR A 246 18.16 -2.23 -5.86
C THR A 246 18.06 -0.90 -6.62
N ARG A 247 17.03 -0.71 -7.46
CA ARG A 247 16.72 0.59 -8.08
C ARG A 247 15.68 1.41 -7.30
N GLN A 248 15.20 0.91 -6.16
CA GLN A 248 14.58 1.72 -5.12
C GLN A 248 15.74 2.18 -4.22
N ILE A 249 16.37 3.28 -4.62
CA ILE A 249 17.43 3.93 -3.85
C ILE A 249 16.83 4.31 -2.48
N PRO A 250 17.54 4.13 -1.35
CA PRO A 250 17.04 4.56 -0.06
C PRO A 250 16.60 6.03 -0.14
N ILE A 251 15.45 6.34 0.48
CA ILE A 251 14.82 7.68 0.52
C ILE A 251 15.75 8.73 1.19
N PHE A 252 16.93 8.33 1.64
CA PHE A 252 17.95 9.10 2.35
C PHE A 252 19.08 9.67 1.46
N MET A 253 18.88 9.87 0.16
CA MET A 253 19.81 10.75 -0.59
C MET A 253 19.41 12.22 -0.40
N PRO A 254 20.37 13.14 -0.20
CA PRO A 254 20.06 14.55 -0.08
C PRO A 254 19.37 14.98 -1.38
N ILE A 255 18.17 15.57 -1.24
CA ILE A 255 17.55 16.35 -2.30
C ILE A 255 18.52 17.50 -2.55
N ASN A 256 19.41 17.32 -3.53
CA ASN A 256 20.40 18.33 -3.90
C ASN A 256 19.64 19.55 -4.44
N SER A 257 19.46 20.56 -3.58
CA SER A 257 19.44 22.02 -3.81
C SER A 257 18.83 22.64 -5.07
N ALA A 258 18.14 21.88 -5.92
CA ALA A 258 17.42 22.33 -7.10
C ALA A 258 15.93 22.18 -6.81
N ALA A 259 15.39 23.13 -6.05
CA ALA A 259 13.99 23.56 -5.93
C ALA A 259 12.88 22.53 -5.61
N ALA A 260 13.06 21.22 -5.71
CA ALA A 260 11.99 20.24 -5.54
C ALA A 260 11.62 20.05 -4.06
N SER A 261 10.49 20.62 -3.64
CA SER A 261 9.87 20.31 -2.34
C SER A 261 9.05 19.01 -2.44
N LEU A 262 9.33 18.03 -1.58
CA LEU A 262 8.53 16.82 -1.40
C LEU A 262 7.65 16.96 -0.16
N SER A 263 6.32 16.86 -0.32
CA SER A 263 5.40 16.78 0.82
C SER A 263 4.67 15.43 0.81
N SER A 264 4.75 14.71 1.92
CA SER A 264 3.87 13.59 2.24
C SER A 264 2.83 14.11 3.25
N GLY A 265 1.69 14.57 2.74
CA GLY A 265 0.48 14.75 3.55
C GLY A 265 0.26 16.09 4.28
N THR A 266 1.04 17.16 4.07
CA THR A 266 0.60 18.52 4.48
C THR A 266 1.28 19.60 3.63
N VAL A 267 0.48 20.48 3.02
CA VAL A 267 0.98 21.67 2.32
C VAL A 267 1.00 22.81 3.34
N TRP A 268 2.19 23.29 3.72
CA TRP A 268 2.35 24.57 4.43
C TRP A 268 3.17 25.53 3.55
N PRO A 269 2.78 26.82 3.47
CA PRO A 269 3.59 27.83 2.79
C PRO A 269 4.83 28.11 3.64
N MET A 270 6.03 27.89 3.09
CA MET A 270 7.28 28.23 3.78
C MET A 270 7.69 29.68 3.49
N THR A 271 7.60 30.52 4.52
CA THR A 271 8.46 31.70 4.68
C THR A 271 9.88 31.24 5.12
N PRO A 272 10.93 32.08 4.97
CA PRO A 272 12.33 31.62 4.87
C PRO A 272 12.98 31.07 6.15
N SER A 273 12.23 30.84 7.23
CA SER A 273 12.77 30.59 8.57
C SER A 273 12.40 29.24 9.20
N VAL A 274 11.71 28.34 8.49
CA VAL A 274 11.31 27.03 9.04
C VAL A 274 12.10 25.90 8.38
N ARG A 275 12.92 25.20 9.15
CA ARG A 275 13.61 23.97 8.69
C ARG A 275 12.56 22.89 8.37
N PRO A 276 12.70 22.13 7.27
CA PRO A 276 11.76 21.08 6.91
C PRO A 276 11.79 19.96 7.96
N PHE A 277 10.67 19.75 8.66
CA PHE A 277 10.42 18.55 9.43
C PHE A 277 9.88 17.47 8.48
N LEU A 278 10.72 16.48 8.18
CA LEU A 278 10.29 15.20 7.60
C LEU A 278 9.47 14.46 8.66
N SER A 279 8.27 14.02 8.29
CA SER A 279 7.44 13.19 9.17
C SER A 279 8.19 11.89 9.48
N PRO A 280 8.33 11.47 10.76
CA PRO A 280 9.13 10.31 11.18
C PRO A 280 8.53 8.95 10.78
N ILE A 281 7.52 8.92 9.90
CA ILE A 281 6.75 7.74 9.48
C ILE A 281 7.61 6.68 8.73
N ILE A 282 8.89 6.94 8.46
CA ILE A 282 9.76 6.05 7.67
C ILE A 282 10.85 5.36 8.54
N ALA A 283 10.89 5.58 9.85
CA ALA A 283 11.88 4.94 10.72
C ALA A 283 11.25 4.29 11.96
N ALA A 284 10.64 3.12 11.78
CA ALA A 284 10.56 2.02 12.76
C ALA A 284 10.05 0.76 12.07
#